data_AF-A0A7K6Z1N0-F1
#
_entry.id   AF-A0A7K6Z1N0-F1
#
_cell.length_a   1.000
_cell.length_b   1.000
_cell.length_c   1.000
_cell.angle_alpha   90.00
_cell.angle_beta   90.00
_cell.angle_gamma   90.00
#
_symmetry.space_group_name_H-M   'P 1'
#
loop_
_entity.id
_entity.type
_entity.pdbx_description
1 polymer ?
#
loop_
_entity_poly.entity_id
_entity_poly.type
_entity_poly.pdbx_seq_one_letter_code
_entity_poly.pdbx_strand_id
1 'polypeptide(L)'
;VPALPVKNLNGTGPVHPALAGMTGILMCAAGLPVCLTRAPKPILHPPPVSKSDIKPVPGVNGICRKTKKKHLKKSKTPEDVVRRYIQKVKNPPDEDCTICMERLVTSSGYEGVISHRGIKPELVGKLGKCGHMYHLLCLLAMYNNGNKDGSLQCPTCKAIYGEKTGTQPPGKMEFHLIPHSLPGYTDSKTIRIVYDIPTGIQGPEHPNPGKKFTARGFPRHCYLPDNEKGRKVLKLLIVAWDRRLIFTIGTSNTTGESDTVVWNEIHHKTEFGSNLTGHGYPDPNYLDNVLAELLAQGVSEATL
;
A
#
# COMPACT_ATOMS: atom_id res chain seq x y z
N VAL A 1 -36.23 -27.10 4.19
CA VAL A 1 -34.91 -27.60 4.67
C VAL A 1 -34.14 -26.45 5.26
N PRO A 2 -33.78 -26.46 6.56
CA PRO A 2 -32.97 -25.41 7.14
C PRO A 2 -31.56 -25.45 6.52
N ALA A 3 -31.17 -24.38 5.83
CA ALA A 3 -29.79 -24.21 5.40
C ALA A 3 -28.99 -23.70 6.61
N LEU A 4 -28.11 -24.53 7.17
CA LEU A 4 -27.18 -24.10 8.21
C LEU A 4 -26.09 -23.23 7.57
N PRO A 5 -26.01 -21.92 7.84
CA PRO A 5 -24.95 -21.10 7.32
C PRO A 5 -23.69 -21.31 8.18
N VAL A 6 -22.65 -21.87 7.59
CA VAL A 6 -21.31 -21.81 8.16
C VAL A 6 -20.77 -20.40 7.90
N LYS A 7 -21.14 -19.42 8.74
CA LYS A 7 -20.60 -18.06 8.65
C LYS A 7 -19.59 -17.79 9.76
N ASN A 8 -18.43 -17.27 9.30
CA ASN A 8 -17.39 -16.52 9.99
C ASN A 8 -16.64 -17.20 11.13
N LEU A 9 -15.48 -17.82 10.88
CA LEU A 9 -14.41 -17.93 11.90
C LEU A 9 -12.99 -18.01 11.27
N ASN A 10 -12.17 -17.00 11.59
CA ASN A 10 -10.73 -16.93 11.32
C ASN A 10 -9.95 -17.86 12.29
N GLY A 11 -9.77 -19.12 11.94
CA GLY A 11 -8.96 -20.04 12.73
C GLY A 11 -8.35 -21.17 11.90
N THR A 12 -7.03 -21.28 11.90
CA THR A 12 -6.29 -22.40 11.31
C THR A 12 -6.29 -23.60 12.24
N GLY A 13 -7.17 -24.56 12.01
CA GLY A 13 -7.17 -25.86 12.69
C GLY A 13 -8.01 -26.90 11.93
N PRO A 14 -7.62 -28.19 11.89
CA PRO A 14 -8.29 -29.22 11.09
C PRO A 14 -9.63 -29.69 11.67
N VAL A 15 -10.06 -29.17 12.81
CA VAL A 15 -11.11 -29.77 13.66
C VAL A 15 -12.53 -29.30 13.28
N HIS A 16 -12.70 -28.20 12.54
CA HIS A 16 -14.01 -27.57 12.34
C HIS A 16 -14.85 -28.03 11.12
N PRO A 17 -14.28 -28.44 9.97
CA PRO A 17 -15.06 -29.07 8.90
C PRO A 17 -15.69 -30.39 9.38
N ALA A 18 -14.98 -31.10 10.26
CA ALA A 18 -15.47 -32.31 10.91
C ALA A 18 -16.69 -32.01 11.81
N LEU A 19 -16.72 -30.88 12.52
CA LEU A 19 -17.84 -30.51 13.39
C LEU A 19 -19.14 -30.21 12.61
N ALA A 20 -19.06 -29.46 11.50
CA ALA A 20 -20.20 -29.23 10.61
C ALA A 20 -20.66 -30.53 9.92
N GLY A 21 -19.72 -31.43 9.59
CA GLY A 21 -20.00 -32.79 9.14
C GLY A 21 -20.74 -33.60 10.21
N MET A 22 -20.34 -33.53 11.47
CA MET A 22 -20.97 -34.26 12.58
C MET A 22 -22.41 -33.78 12.84
N THR A 23 -22.70 -32.49 12.79
CA THR A 23 -24.08 -31.98 12.90
C THR A 23 -24.96 -32.40 11.72
N GLY A 24 -24.40 -32.42 10.50
CA GLY A 24 -25.09 -32.94 9.32
C GLY A 24 -25.42 -34.43 9.43
N ILE A 25 -24.50 -35.24 9.96
CA ILE A 25 -24.69 -36.68 10.18
C ILE A 25 -25.76 -36.94 11.25
N LEU A 26 -25.75 -36.19 12.36
CA LEU A 26 -26.77 -36.31 13.42
C LEU A 26 -28.18 -35.92 12.95
N MET A 27 -28.29 -34.90 12.09
CA MET A 27 -29.58 -34.46 11.52
C MET A 27 -30.09 -35.44 10.44
N CYS A 28 -29.20 -36.05 9.65
CA CYS A 28 -29.57 -37.16 8.75
C CYS A 28 -30.04 -38.40 9.51
N ALA A 29 -29.44 -38.71 10.67
CA ALA A 29 -29.87 -39.82 11.52
C ALA A 29 -31.30 -39.64 12.10
N ALA A 30 -31.79 -38.40 12.17
CA ALA A 30 -33.16 -38.06 12.58
C ALA A 30 -34.18 -38.00 11.41
N GLY A 31 -33.81 -38.42 10.20
CA GLY A 31 -34.69 -38.41 9.02
C GLY A 31 -34.96 -37.03 8.42
N LEU A 32 -34.24 -35.99 8.85
CA LEU A 32 -34.36 -34.65 8.29
C LEU A 32 -33.49 -34.52 7.02
N PRO A 33 -34.03 -34.01 5.90
CA PRO A 33 -33.22 -33.76 4.72
C PRO A 33 -32.19 -32.66 5.03
N VAL A 34 -30.91 -32.98 4.92
CA VAL A 34 -29.80 -32.02 5.04
C VAL A 34 -29.24 -31.77 3.65
N CYS A 35 -29.27 -30.52 3.20
CA CYS A 35 -28.64 -30.12 1.94
C CYS A 35 -27.27 -29.48 2.23
N LEU A 36 -26.20 -30.24 2.01
CA LEU A 36 -24.84 -29.71 2.06
C LEU A 36 -24.60 -28.86 0.81
N THR A 37 -24.79 -27.55 0.93
CA THR A 37 -24.44 -26.62 -0.15
C THR A 37 -22.95 -26.32 -0.11
N ARG A 38 -22.28 -26.40 -1.27
CA ARG A 38 -20.87 -26.06 -1.38
C ARG A 38 -20.70 -24.56 -1.11
N ALA A 39 -19.79 -24.20 -0.21
CA ALA A 39 -19.45 -22.80 -0.01
C ALA A 39 -19.07 -22.14 -1.36
N PRO A 40 -19.59 -20.95 -1.66
CA PRO A 40 -19.28 -20.27 -2.91
C PRO A 40 -17.78 -20.02 -3.00
N LYS A 41 -17.20 -20.24 -4.19
CA LYS A 41 -15.77 -20.01 -4.43
C LYS A 41 -15.54 -18.58 -4.92
N PRO A 42 -14.43 -17.94 -4.55
CA PRO A 42 -14.08 -16.62 -5.07
C PRO A 42 -13.83 -16.69 -6.57
N ILE A 43 -14.37 -15.73 -7.31
CA ILE A 43 -14.16 -15.56 -8.75
C ILE A 43 -12.99 -14.59 -8.93
N LEU A 44 -11.77 -15.11 -8.86
CA LEU A 44 -10.54 -14.31 -8.89
C LEU A 44 -10.25 -13.69 -10.27
N HIS A 45 -10.64 -14.39 -11.34
CA HIS A 45 -10.30 -14.02 -12.71
C HIS A 45 -11.55 -13.76 -13.55
N PRO A 46 -11.47 -12.84 -14.52
CA PRO A 46 -12.54 -12.66 -15.50
C PRO A 46 -12.69 -13.92 -16.37
N PRO A 47 -13.80 -14.03 -17.11
CA PRO A 47 -13.91 -14.99 -18.21
C PRO A 47 -12.74 -14.86 -19.20
N PRO A 48 -12.44 -15.91 -19.99
CA PRO A 48 -11.39 -15.86 -21.00
C PRO A 48 -11.57 -14.69 -21.98
N VAL A 49 -10.48 -13.97 -22.25
CA VAL A 49 -10.47 -12.79 -23.13
C VAL A 49 -9.58 -13.09 -24.33
N SER A 50 -10.09 -12.90 -25.54
CA SER A 50 -9.29 -13.04 -26.76
C SER A 50 -8.32 -11.85 -26.92
N LYS A 51 -7.20 -12.06 -27.63
CA LYS A 51 -6.24 -10.96 -27.88
C LYS A 51 -6.85 -9.80 -28.66
N SER A 52 -7.80 -10.05 -29.56
CA SER A 52 -8.48 -9.02 -30.35
C SER A 52 -9.39 -8.11 -29.52
N ASP A 53 -9.87 -8.61 -28.38
CA ASP A 53 -10.77 -7.88 -27.47
C ASP A 53 -10.01 -6.99 -26.49
N ILE A 54 -8.69 -7.21 -26.35
CA ILE A 54 -7.83 -6.37 -25.54
C ILE A 54 -7.67 -5.02 -26.24
N LYS A 55 -8.08 -3.94 -25.57
CA LYS A 55 -7.97 -2.56 -26.07
C LYS A 55 -7.10 -1.70 -25.15
N PRO A 56 -6.45 -0.66 -25.66
CA PRO A 56 -5.78 0.33 -24.80
C PRO A 56 -6.81 1.06 -23.92
N VAL A 57 -6.36 1.59 -22.77
CA VAL A 57 -7.23 2.39 -21.89
C VAL A 57 -7.34 3.82 -22.42
N PRO A 58 -8.55 4.34 -22.67
CA PRO A 58 -8.73 5.70 -23.19
C PRO A 58 -8.07 6.77 -22.32
N GLY A 59 -7.38 7.72 -22.94
CA GLY A 59 -6.76 8.85 -22.24
C GLY A 59 -5.59 8.51 -21.32
N VAL A 60 -5.01 7.30 -21.44
CA VAL A 60 -3.79 6.88 -20.72
C VAL A 60 -2.75 6.42 -21.72
N ASN A 61 -1.58 7.07 -21.73
CA ASN A 61 -0.51 6.76 -22.67
C ASN A 61 0.31 5.55 -22.23
N GLY A 62 0.56 4.66 -23.19
CA GLY A 62 1.33 3.42 -23.00
C GLY A 62 0.48 2.26 -22.50
N ILE A 63 1.05 1.05 -22.54
CA ILE A 63 0.43 -0.20 -22.07
C ILE A 63 1.25 -0.92 -21.00
N CYS A 64 2.49 -0.48 -20.81
CA CYS A 64 3.47 -1.09 -19.92
C CYS A 64 4.39 -0.01 -19.34
N ARG A 65 4.68 -0.13 -18.04
CA ARG A 65 5.64 0.70 -17.29
C ARG A 65 6.63 -0.23 -16.61
N LYS A 66 7.91 -0.08 -16.92
CA LYS A 66 9.00 -0.77 -16.20
C LYS A 66 9.52 0.17 -15.14
N THR A 67 9.73 -0.33 -13.92
CA THR A 67 10.45 0.45 -12.91
C THR A 67 11.87 0.69 -13.42
N LYS A 68 12.20 1.95 -13.68
CA LYS A 68 13.58 2.35 -13.98
C LYS A 68 14.36 2.32 -12.67
N LYS A 69 15.63 1.88 -12.70
CA LYS A 69 16.58 2.22 -11.63
C LYS A 69 16.67 3.75 -11.65
N LYS A 70 15.86 4.45 -10.86
CA LYS A 70 16.01 5.90 -10.68
C LYS A 70 17.37 6.02 -10.02
N HIS A 71 18.35 6.57 -10.74
CA HIS A 71 19.60 6.99 -10.12
C HIS A 71 19.18 7.87 -8.94
N LEU A 72 19.51 7.44 -7.73
CA LEU A 72 19.37 8.25 -6.54
C LEU A 72 20.08 9.57 -6.87
N LYS A 73 19.32 10.64 -7.19
CA LYS A 73 19.90 11.97 -7.42
C LYS A 73 20.83 12.21 -6.24
N LYS A 74 22.10 12.59 -6.50
CA LYS A 74 23.17 12.78 -5.50
C LYS A 74 22.57 13.04 -4.13
N SER A 75 22.67 12.03 -3.26
CA SER A 75 22.02 11.99 -1.96
C SER A 75 22.34 13.30 -1.23
N LYS A 76 21.33 14.13 -1.03
CA LYS A 76 21.43 15.25 -0.11
C LYS A 76 21.49 14.64 1.28
N THR A 77 22.35 15.16 2.15
CA THR A 77 22.50 14.56 3.48
C THR A 77 21.14 14.56 4.20
N PRO A 78 20.88 13.61 5.11
CA PRO A 78 19.67 13.63 5.93
C PRO A 78 19.38 15.01 6.54
N GLU A 79 20.43 15.68 7.00
CA GLU A 79 20.37 17.04 7.51
C GLU A 79 19.90 18.05 6.45
N ASP A 80 20.42 18.01 5.22
CA ASP A 80 19.98 18.90 4.13
C ASP A 80 18.53 18.69 3.70
N VAL A 81 17.99 17.48 3.90
CA VAL A 81 16.58 17.19 3.62
C VAL A 81 15.72 17.81 4.71
N VAL A 82 16.03 17.55 5.98
CA VAL A 82 15.24 18.09 7.10
C VAL A 82 15.33 19.61 7.13
N ARG A 83 16.53 20.20 6.99
CA ARG A 83 16.73 21.65 6.96
C ARG A 83 15.98 22.37 5.85
N ARG A 84 15.68 21.69 4.74
CA ARG A 84 14.93 22.29 3.61
C ARG A 84 13.49 22.62 3.96
N TYR A 85 12.87 21.82 4.83
CA TYR A 85 11.42 21.88 5.07
C TYR A 85 11.04 22.57 6.38
N ILE A 86 12.03 22.96 7.16
CA ILE A 86 11.86 23.63 8.45
C ILE A 86 12.20 25.11 8.36
N GLN A 87 11.54 25.89 9.19
CA GLN A 87 11.87 27.26 9.50
C GLN A 87 12.35 27.30 10.96
N LYS A 88 13.53 27.86 11.22
CA LYS A 88 14.07 27.96 12.59
C LYS A 88 13.16 28.82 13.46
N VAL A 89 12.80 28.32 14.63
CA VAL A 89 12.05 29.06 15.65
C VAL A 89 13.03 29.61 16.68
N LYS A 90 13.01 30.92 16.91
CA LYS A 90 13.91 31.57 17.89
C LYS A 90 13.41 31.37 19.32
N ASN A 91 12.11 31.56 19.53
CA ASN A 91 11.44 31.45 20.83
C ASN A 91 10.34 30.39 20.69
N PRO A 92 10.65 29.10 20.91
CA PRO A 92 9.65 28.05 20.83
C PRO A 92 8.60 28.18 21.95
N PRO A 93 7.35 27.74 21.73
CA PRO A 93 6.35 27.70 22.78
C PRO A 93 6.69 26.63 23.81
N ASP A 94 6.16 26.77 25.03
CA ASP A 94 6.26 25.77 26.09
C ASP A 94 5.26 24.63 25.89
N GLU A 95 5.42 23.93 24.76
CA GLU A 95 4.62 22.77 24.33
C GLU A 95 5.53 21.55 24.15
N ASP A 96 4.95 20.36 24.14
CA ASP A 96 5.71 19.12 23.97
C ASP A 96 6.11 18.89 22.50
N CYS A 97 7.35 18.46 22.28
CA CYS A 97 7.79 17.86 21.04
C CYS A 97 7.21 16.45 20.94
N THR A 98 6.23 16.21 20.07
CA THR A 98 5.53 14.91 19.99
C THR A 98 6.36 13.74 19.43
N ILE A 99 7.69 13.91 19.27
CA ILE A 99 8.62 12.85 18.86
C ILE A 99 9.37 12.32 20.07
N CYS A 100 9.99 13.19 20.87
CA CYS A 100 10.74 12.78 22.06
C CYS A 100 9.97 12.98 23.37
N MET A 101 8.79 13.62 23.32
CA MET A 101 7.96 13.94 24.48
C MET A 101 8.60 14.90 25.49
N GLU A 102 9.65 15.63 25.07
CA GLU A 102 10.26 16.71 25.85
C GLU A 102 9.71 18.06 25.41
N ARG A 103 9.74 19.07 26.29
CA ARG A 103 9.31 20.43 25.95
C ARG A 103 10.18 21.03 24.84
N LEU A 104 9.57 21.78 23.94
CA LEU A 104 10.29 22.46 22.85
C LEU A 104 11.26 23.54 23.35
N VAL A 105 11.05 24.04 24.57
CA VAL A 105 11.96 24.99 25.24
C VAL A 105 13.17 24.31 25.90
N THR A 106 13.18 22.97 26.02
CA THR A 106 14.30 22.18 26.56
C THR A 106 15.06 21.44 25.46
N SER A 107 16.14 20.75 25.82
CA SER A 107 16.92 19.92 24.89
C SER A 107 16.11 18.72 24.38
N SER A 108 16.40 18.30 23.14
CA SER A 108 15.86 17.07 22.57
C SER A 108 16.27 15.83 23.37
N GLY A 109 15.32 14.92 23.63
CA GLY A 109 15.61 13.60 24.22
C GLY A 109 16.47 12.66 23.35
N TYR A 110 16.84 13.07 22.13
CA TYR A 110 17.80 12.36 21.27
C TYR A 110 19.24 12.85 21.43
N GLU A 111 19.50 13.73 22.40
CA GLU A 111 20.85 14.15 22.75
C GLU A 111 21.75 12.93 23.07
N GLY A 112 22.98 12.93 22.55
CA GLY A 112 23.94 11.83 22.74
C GLY A 112 23.65 10.54 21.93
N VAL A 113 22.41 10.31 21.50
CA VAL A 113 22.03 9.13 20.67
C VAL A 113 22.50 9.31 19.23
N ILE A 114 22.42 10.55 18.72
CA ILE A 114 22.78 10.89 17.36
C ILE A 114 24.04 11.75 17.38
N SER A 115 25.17 11.15 17.01
CA SER A 115 26.46 11.81 16.82
C SER A 115 26.42 12.74 15.59
N HIS A 116 25.72 13.87 15.65
CA HIS A 116 25.83 14.91 14.64
C HIS A 116 26.49 16.16 15.22
N ARG A 117 27.75 16.40 14.85
CA ARG A 117 28.61 17.49 15.36
C ARG A 117 28.16 18.92 15.01
N GLY A 118 26.96 19.10 14.44
CA GLY A 118 26.51 20.39 13.88
C GLY A 118 25.12 20.87 14.26
N ILE A 119 24.33 20.07 15.00
CA ILE A 119 22.96 20.43 15.38
C ILE A 119 22.89 20.52 16.91
N LYS A 120 22.50 21.70 17.39
CA LYS A 120 22.26 21.95 18.82
C LYS A 120 20.98 21.22 19.26
N PRO A 121 20.97 20.48 20.40
CA PRO A 121 19.80 19.75 20.89
C PRO A 121 18.56 20.63 21.12
N GLU A 122 18.75 21.92 21.42
CA GLU A 122 17.69 22.90 21.72
C GLU A 122 17.10 23.55 20.45
N LEU A 123 17.64 23.22 19.27
CA LEU A 123 17.21 23.85 18.02
C LEU A 123 15.83 23.34 17.62
N VAL A 124 14.83 24.22 17.62
CA VAL A 124 13.47 23.93 17.17
C VAL A 124 13.22 24.41 15.75
N GLY A 125 12.56 23.57 14.96
CA GLY A 125 12.11 23.85 13.60
C GLY A 125 10.60 23.74 13.47
N LYS A 126 10.01 24.67 12.71
CA LYS A 126 8.60 24.67 12.30
C LYS A 126 8.49 24.15 10.87
N LEU A 127 7.67 23.13 10.63
CA LEU A 127 7.44 22.62 9.28
C LEU A 127 6.60 23.60 8.45
N GLY A 128 7.09 23.99 7.26
CA GLY A 128 6.59 25.17 6.55
C GLY A 128 5.11 25.14 6.09
N LYS A 129 4.54 23.96 5.77
CA LYS A 129 3.16 23.86 5.26
C LYS A 129 2.13 23.72 6.37
N CYS A 130 2.43 22.92 7.40
CA CYS A 130 1.48 22.56 8.46
C CYS A 130 1.74 23.27 9.78
N GLY A 131 2.91 23.90 9.94
CA GLY A 131 3.24 24.68 11.12
C GLY A 131 3.56 23.90 12.40
N HIS A 132 3.45 22.58 12.41
CA HIS A 132 3.90 21.75 13.55
C HIS A 132 5.40 21.94 13.83
N MET A 133 5.75 21.94 15.11
CA MET A 133 7.10 22.24 15.60
C MET A 133 7.72 21.04 16.31
N TYR A 134 9.03 20.85 16.11
CA TYR A 134 9.80 19.77 16.71
C TYR A 134 11.25 20.22 16.92
N HIS A 135 11.97 19.57 17.83
CA HIS A 135 13.44 19.66 17.80
C HIS A 135 13.97 19.15 16.46
N LEU A 136 14.96 19.85 15.91
CA LEU A 136 15.59 19.47 14.65
C LEU A 136 16.24 18.09 14.75
N LEU A 137 16.84 17.79 15.90
CA LEU A 137 17.45 16.49 16.17
C LEU A 137 16.43 15.35 16.13
N CYS A 138 15.22 15.57 16.66
CA CYS A 138 14.11 14.60 16.61
C CYS A 138 13.65 14.32 15.17
N LEU A 139 13.49 15.36 14.34
CA LEU A 139 13.12 15.17 12.93
C LEU A 139 14.22 14.44 12.15
N LEU A 140 15.48 14.71 12.46
CA LEU A 140 16.62 14.02 11.86
C LEU A 140 16.68 12.55 12.27
N ALA A 141 16.44 12.26 13.55
CA ALA A 141 16.30 10.89 14.06
C ALA A 141 15.21 10.13 13.30
N MET A 142 14.01 10.73 13.23
CA MET A 142 12.86 10.17 12.53
C MET A 142 13.17 9.92 11.05
N TYR A 143 13.79 10.89 10.36
CA TYR A 143 14.15 10.74 8.95
C TYR A 143 15.20 9.65 8.72
N ASN A 144 16.22 9.56 9.59
CA ASN A 144 17.28 8.55 9.49
C ASN A 144 16.76 7.12 9.65
N ASN A 145 15.74 6.94 10.50
CA ASN A 145 15.06 5.67 10.72
C ASN A 145 14.02 5.34 9.63
N GLY A 146 13.72 6.27 8.73
CA GLY A 146 12.80 6.06 7.61
C GLY A 146 13.49 5.65 6.30
N ASN A 147 12.73 5.74 5.20
CA ASN A 147 13.18 5.35 3.85
C ASN A 147 14.27 6.25 3.26
N LYS A 148 14.53 7.42 3.86
CA LYS A 148 15.51 8.42 3.40
C LYS A 148 15.36 8.76 1.91
N ASP A 149 14.12 8.84 1.45
CA ASP A 149 13.74 9.03 0.05
C ASP A 149 13.80 10.50 -0.41
N GLY A 150 14.26 11.40 0.47
CA GLY A 150 14.28 12.84 0.24
C GLY A 150 12.97 13.56 0.56
N SER A 151 11.95 12.83 1.01
CA SER A 151 10.70 13.38 1.53
C SER A 151 10.67 13.36 3.06
N LEU A 152 9.90 14.27 3.65
CA LEU A 152 9.68 14.31 5.10
C LEU A 152 8.18 14.29 5.37
N GLN A 153 7.72 13.37 6.22
CA GLN A 153 6.34 13.30 6.66
C GLN A 153 6.22 13.89 8.06
N CYS A 154 5.30 14.84 8.25
CA CYS A 154 4.99 15.37 9.57
C CYS A 154 4.41 14.26 10.46
N PRO A 155 4.97 13.96 11.64
CA PRO A 155 4.46 12.88 12.49
C PRO A 155 3.09 13.21 13.08
N THR A 156 2.75 14.49 13.25
CA THR A 156 1.44 14.93 13.81
C THR A 156 0.31 14.83 12.80
N CYS A 157 0.41 15.49 11.64
CA CYS A 157 -0.70 15.54 10.67
C CYS A 157 -0.47 14.76 9.37
N LYS A 158 0.64 14.03 9.26
CA LYS A 158 1.00 13.20 8.10
C LYS A 158 1.23 13.97 6.79
N ALA A 159 1.24 15.30 6.82
CA ALA A 159 1.57 16.13 5.66
C ALA A 159 2.96 15.78 5.08
N ILE A 160 3.04 15.64 3.76
CA ILE A 160 4.27 15.25 3.05
C ILE A 160 4.98 16.49 2.47
N TYR A 161 6.27 16.56 2.72
CA TYR A 161 7.21 17.55 2.19
C TYR A 161 8.15 16.86 1.21
N GLY A 162 8.29 17.42 0.00
CA GLY A 162 9.02 16.75 -1.08
C GLY A 162 8.17 15.71 -1.83
N GLU A 163 8.83 14.86 -2.61
CA GLU A 163 8.21 13.76 -3.35
C GLU A 163 8.48 12.45 -2.61
N LYS A 164 7.45 11.86 -2.00
CA LYS A 164 7.56 10.54 -1.34
C LYS A 164 7.80 9.47 -2.39
N THR A 165 8.78 8.61 -2.15
CA THR A 165 9.05 7.42 -2.96
C THR A 165 9.25 6.20 -2.06
N GLY A 166 8.91 5.02 -2.57
CA GLY A 166 9.03 3.79 -1.81
C GLY A 166 10.22 2.93 -2.23
N THR A 167 10.22 1.72 -1.69
CA THR A 167 11.29 0.74 -1.86
C THR A 167 10.89 -0.39 -2.81
N GLN A 168 9.77 -0.29 -3.54
CA GLN A 168 9.34 -1.31 -4.51
C GLN A 168 10.49 -1.81 -5.40
N PRO A 169 10.75 -3.13 -5.47
CA PRO A 169 11.81 -3.66 -6.32
C PRO A 169 11.50 -3.50 -7.83
N PRO A 170 12.49 -3.71 -8.72
CA PRO A 170 12.27 -3.68 -10.15
C PRO A 170 11.21 -4.69 -10.62
N GLY A 171 10.44 -4.32 -11.63
CA GLY A 171 9.34 -5.12 -12.17
C GLY A 171 8.62 -4.41 -13.33
N LYS A 172 7.43 -4.91 -13.65
CA LYS A 172 6.57 -4.40 -14.73
C LYS A 172 5.16 -4.16 -14.20
N MET A 173 4.54 -3.08 -14.67
CA MET A 173 3.11 -2.81 -14.57
C MET A 173 2.55 -2.73 -15.99
N GLU A 174 1.57 -3.55 -16.30
CA GLU A 174 0.85 -3.54 -17.57
C GLU A 174 -0.63 -3.27 -17.34
N PHE A 175 -1.30 -2.63 -18.29
CA PHE A 175 -2.72 -2.36 -18.18
C PHE A 175 -3.39 -2.29 -19.54
N HIS A 176 -4.65 -2.72 -19.59
CA HIS A 176 -5.49 -2.73 -20.79
C HIS A 176 -6.95 -2.97 -20.40
N LEU A 177 -7.85 -2.75 -21.36
CA LEU A 177 -9.27 -3.07 -21.21
C LEU A 177 -9.57 -4.53 -21.53
N ILE A 178 -10.51 -5.09 -20.80
CA ILE A 178 -11.15 -6.38 -21.07
C ILE A 178 -12.67 -6.18 -21.23
N PRO A 179 -13.36 -6.96 -22.09
CA PRO A 179 -14.77 -6.75 -22.46
C PRO A 179 -15.75 -7.32 -21.43
N HIS A 180 -15.46 -7.18 -20.14
CA HIS A 180 -16.30 -7.68 -19.06
C HIS A 180 -16.54 -6.58 -18.03
N SER A 181 -17.74 -6.56 -17.47
CA SER A 181 -18.14 -5.63 -16.42
C SER A 181 -17.83 -6.21 -15.04
N LEU A 182 -17.40 -5.36 -14.12
CA LEU A 182 -17.29 -5.72 -12.70
C LEU A 182 -18.67 -5.73 -12.03
N PRO A 183 -18.89 -6.57 -11.00
CA PRO A 183 -20.07 -6.46 -10.16
C PRO A 183 -20.26 -5.03 -9.62
N GLY A 184 -21.44 -4.45 -9.81
CA GLY A 184 -21.75 -3.06 -9.45
C GLY A 184 -21.44 -2.01 -10.53
N TYR A 185 -20.89 -2.40 -11.68
CA TYR A 185 -20.52 -1.50 -12.78
C TYR A 185 -20.95 -2.07 -14.15
N THR A 186 -22.24 -2.37 -14.30
CA THR A 186 -22.80 -3.13 -15.44
C THR A 186 -22.54 -2.50 -16.81
N ASP A 187 -22.50 -1.17 -16.89
CA ASP A 187 -22.43 -0.43 -18.16
C ASP A 187 -21.01 -0.04 -18.55
N SER A 188 -20.00 -0.65 -17.93
CA SER A 188 -18.58 -0.35 -18.18
C SER A 188 -17.75 -1.60 -18.41
N LYS A 189 -16.75 -1.49 -19.27
CA LYS A 189 -15.67 -2.49 -19.37
C LYS A 189 -14.80 -2.46 -18.11
N THR A 190 -13.81 -3.34 -18.04
CA THR A 190 -12.86 -3.38 -16.93
C THR A 190 -11.46 -3.03 -17.40
N ILE A 191 -10.80 -2.15 -16.66
CA ILE A 191 -9.36 -1.96 -16.71
C ILE A 191 -8.72 -3.10 -15.91
N ARG A 192 -7.96 -3.97 -16.59
CA ARG A 192 -7.12 -4.98 -15.95
C ARG A 192 -5.70 -4.44 -15.81
N ILE A 193 -5.21 -4.39 -14.58
CA ILE A 193 -3.81 -4.08 -14.25
C ILE A 193 -3.09 -5.38 -13.94
N VAL A 194 -1.87 -5.54 -14.42
CA VAL A 194 -1.02 -6.72 -14.20
C VAL A 194 0.32 -6.24 -13.69
N TYR A 195 0.64 -6.59 -12.46
CA TYR A 195 1.97 -6.38 -11.91
C TYR A 195 2.79 -7.66 -12.01
N ASP A 196 4.05 -7.55 -12.38
CA ASP A 196 4.99 -8.67 -12.45
C ASP A 196 6.34 -8.23 -11.86
N ILE A 197 6.67 -8.79 -10.70
CA ILE A 197 7.90 -8.51 -9.96
C ILE A 197 8.65 -9.83 -9.77
N PRO A 198 9.85 -9.99 -10.36
CA PRO A 198 10.67 -11.18 -10.14
C PRO A 198 11.34 -11.17 -8.75
N THR A 199 11.86 -12.31 -8.33
CA THR A 199 12.75 -12.40 -7.16
C THR A 199 14.06 -11.64 -7.42
N GLY A 200 14.80 -11.32 -6.35
CA GLY A 200 16.05 -10.60 -6.49
C GLY A 200 16.85 -10.50 -5.20
N ILE A 201 17.78 -9.54 -5.19
CA ILE A 201 18.60 -9.20 -4.03
C ILE A 201 18.17 -7.85 -3.49
N GLN A 202 18.05 -7.76 -2.17
CA GLN A 202 17.72 -6.55 -1.45
C GLN A 202 18.82 -5.50 -1.61
N GLY A 203 18.47 -4.36 -2.19
CA GLY A 203 19.31 -3.15 -2.18
C GLY A 203 19.45 -2.49 -0.80
N PRO A 204 20.29 -1.44 -0.68
CA PRO A 204 20.56 -0.73 0.57
C PRO A 204 19.34 -0.10 1.24
N GLU A 205 18.26 0.14 0.48
CA GLU A 205 17.01 0.72 0.97
C GLU A 205 16.07 -0.30 1.64
N HIS A 206 16.36 -1.60 1.53
CA HIS A 206 15.50 -2.66 2.04
C HIS A 206 15.93 -3.15 3.44
N PRO A 207 15.09 -3.92 4.15
CA PRO A 207 15.37 -4.33 5.52
C PRO A 207 16.68 -5.11 5.71
N ASN A 208 17.03 -6.00 4.77
CA ASN A 208 18.21 -6.85 4.85
C ASN A 208 19.07 -6.74 3.58
N PRO A 209 19.84 -5.64 3.40
CA PRO A 209 20.65 -5.43 2.20
C PRO A 209 21.59 -6.61 1.90
N GLY A 210 21.65 -7.02 0.63
CA GLY A 210 22.44 -8.16 0.16
C GLY A 210 21.74 -9.53 0.30
N LYS A 211 20.66 -9.63 1.09
CA LYS A 211 19.87 -10.86 1.19
C LYS A 211 18.94 -11.04 -0.01
N LYS A 212 18.64 -12.29 -0.37
CA LYS A 212 17.59 -12.59 -1.36
C LYS A 212 16.22 -12.15 -0.83
N PHE A 213 15.33 -11.76 -1.73
CA PHE A 213 13.90 -11.63 -1.44
C PHE A 213 13.08 -12.53 -2.37
N THR A 214 11.95 -13.04 -1.86
CA THR A 214 10.99 -13.83 -2.65
C THR A 214 9.87 -12.95 -3.20
N ALA A 215 9.16 -13.41 -4.24
CA ALA A 215 8.05 -12.68 -4.84
C ALA A 215 6.92 -13.68 -5.17
N ARG A 216 5.91 -13.74 -4.30
CA ARG A 216 4.83 -14.75 -4.38
C ARG A 216 3.61 -14.24 -5.13
N GLY A 217 3.00 -15.12 -5.92
CA GLY A 217 1.72 -14.88 -6.60
C GLY A 217 1.79 -13.87 -7.74
N PHE A 218 2.98 -13.62 -8.30
CA PHE A 218 3.14 -12.82 -9.52
C PHE A 218 3.01 -13.72 -10.77
N PRO A 219 2.40 -13.23 -11.87
CA PRO A 219 1.83 -11.90 -12.01
C PRO A 219 0.54 -11.70 -11.19
N ARG A 220 0.41 -10.54 -10.53
CA ARG A 220 -0.77 -10.16 -9.76
C ARG A 220 -1.73 -9.38 -10.64
N HIS A 221 -2.97 -9.86 -10.74
CA HIS A 221 -4.03 -9.23 -11.51
C HIS A 221 -4.91 -8.37 -10.61
N CYS A 222 -5.24 -7.16 -11.07
CA CYS A 222 -6.12 -6.22 -10.37
C CYS A 222 -7.11 -5.58 -11.33
N TYR A 223 -8.22 -5.09 -10.80
CA TYR A 223 -9.35 -4.64 -11.62
C TYR A 223 -9.87 -3.28 -11.17
N LEU A 224 -10.18 -2.42 -12.13
CA LEU A 224 -10.92 -1.15 -11.95
C LEU A 224 -12.02 -1.07 -13.03
N PRO A 225 -13.18 -0.45 -12.75
CA PRO A 225 -14.17 -0.17 -13.81
C PRO A 225 -13.62 0.87 -14.80
N ASP A 226 -13.91 0.71 -16.08
CA ASP A 226 -13.55 1.68 -17.14
C ASP A 226 -14.57 2.84 -17.20
N ASN A 227 -14.63 3.59 -16.12
CA ASN A 227 -15.35 4.86 -16.04
C ASN A 227 -14.36 6.00 -15.73
N GLU A 228 -14.86 7.23 -15.63
CA GLU A 228 -14.01 8.40 -15.39
C GLU A 228 -13.19 8.27 -14.10
N LYS A 229 -13.84 7.88 -12.99
CA LYS A 229 -13.18 7.71 -11.69
C LYS A 229 -12.14 6.59 -11.71
N GLY A 230 -12.44 5.46 -12.35
CA GLY A 230 -11.52 4.33 -12.51
C GLY A 230 -10.30 4.68 -13.36
N ARG A 231 -10.47 5.42 -14.45
CA ARG A 231 -9.35 5.94 -15.27
C ARG A 231 -8.49 6.94 -14.49
N LYS A 232 -9.09 7.80 -13.66
CA LYS A 232 -8.37 8.67 -12.72
C LYS A 232 -7.52 7.86 -11.74
N VAL A 233 -8.10 6.85 -11.10
CA VAL A 233 -7.35 5.94 -10.20
C VAL A 233 -6.19 5.27 -10.94
N LEU A 234 -6.41 4.75 -12.16
CA LEU A 234 -5.32 4.15 -12.95
C LEU A 234 -4.16 5.13 -13.18
N LYS A 235 -4.45 6.38 -13.57
CA LYS A 235 -3.41 7.39 -13.80
C LYS A 235 -2.58 7.65 -12.54
N LEU A 236 -3.22 7.72 -11.38
CA LEU A 236 -2.54 7.91 -10.10
C LEU A 236 -1.77 6.66 -9.66
N LEU A 237 -2.29 5.45 -9.91
CA LEU A 237 -1.55 4.21 -9.67
C LEU A 237 -0.28 4.11 -10.53
N ILE A 238 -0.31 4.61 -11.77
CA ILE A 238 0.89 4.70 -12.63
C ILE A 238 1.93 5.64 -11.98
N VAL A 239 1.51 6.80 -11.45
CA VAL A 239 2.42 7.70 -10.72
C VAL A 239 2.98 7.01 -9.46
N ALA A 240 2.13 6.32 -8.70
CA ALA A 240 2.55 5.59 -7.51
C ALA A 240 3.53 4.45 -7.84
N TRP A 241 3.33 3.74 -8.96
CA TRP A 241 4.26 2.74 -9.49
C TRP A 241 5.62 3.36 -9.85
N ASP A 242 5.62 4.48 -10.58
CA ASP A 242 6.84 5.20 -10.96
C ASP A 242 7.57 5.76 -9.72
N ARG A 243 6.84 6.05 -8.65
CA ARG A 243 7.36 6.44 -7.33
C ARG A 243 7.67 5.25 -6.41
N ARG A 244 7.59 4.01 -6.90
CA ARG A 244 7.92 2.78 -6.15
C ARG A 244 7.04 2.56 -4.89
N LEU A 245 5.77 2.96 -4.94
CA LEU A 245 4.86 2.97 -3.78
C LEU A 245 3.85 1.81 -3.73
N ILE A 246 3.70 1.00 -4.79
CA ILE A 246 2.67 -0.05 -4.84
C ILE A 246 3.05 -1.26 -3.99
N PHE A 247 4.32 -1.66 -4.05
CA PHE A 247 4.85 -2.78 -3.28
C PHE A 247 6.04 -2.36 -2.42
N THR A 248 6.39 -3.20 -1.46
CA THR A 248 7.61 -3.10 -0.65
C THR A 248 8.16 -4.50 -0.38
N ILE A 249 9.36 -4.58 0.18
CA ILE A 249 9.90 -5.83 0.76
C ILE A 249 9.65 -5.78 2.26
N GLY A 250 8.99 -6.81 2.78
CA GLY A 250 8.64 -6.91 4.19
C GLY A 250 8.19 -8.30 4.58
N THR A 251 7.30 -8.37 5.56
CA THR A 251 6.70 -9.61 6.05
C THR A 251 5.27 -9.73 5.54
N SER A 252 4.93 -10.87 4.95
CA SER A 252 3.58 -11.17 4.48
C SER A 252 2.62 -11.35 5.65
N ASN A 253 1.57 -10.54 5.73
CA ASN A 253 0.52 -10.68 6.74
C ASN A 253 -0.28 -11.99 6.60
N THR A 254 -0.34 -12.58 5.40
CA THR A 254 -1.12 -13.80 5.14
C THR A 254 -0.34 -15.08 5.41
N THR A 255 0.98 -15.07 5.23
CA THR A 255 1.82 -16.27 5.33
C THR A 255 2.90 -16.19 6.41
N GLY A 256 3.18 -15.01 6.96
CA GLY A 256 4.29 -14.76 7.87
C GLY A 256 5.68 -14.79 7.20
N GLU A 257 5.76 -15.00 5.88
CA GLU A 257 7.03 -15.05 5.14
C GLU A 257 7.70 -13.66 5.18
N SER A 258 8.90 -13.58 5.75
CA SER A 258 9.75 -12.38 5.74
C SER A 258 10.58 -12.30 4.45
N ASP A 259 11.18 -11.13 4.20
CA ASP A 259 12.00 -10.87 3.02
C ASP A 259 11.24 -11.19 1.71
N THR A 260 9.96 -10.83 1.65
CA THR A 260 9.11 -11.09 0.49
C THR A 260 8.43 -9.82 -0.03
N VAL A 261 8.08 -9.83 -1.32
CA VAL A 261 7.35 -8.73 -1.95
C VAL A 261 5.89 -8.74 -1.49
N VAL A 262 5.51 -7.69 -0.77
CA VAL A 262 4.16 -7.48 -0.21
C VAL A 262 3.51 -6.23 -0.80
N TRP A 263 2.18 -6.17 -0.75
CA TRP A 263 1.46 -4.92 -0.98
C TRP A 263 1.92 -3.89 0.05
N ASN A 264 1.99 -2.63 -0.37
CA ASN A 264 2.21 -1.50 0.53
C ASN A 264 0.84 -0.92 0.94
N GLU A 265 0.78 0.37 1.25
CA GLU A 265 -0.40 1.08 1.78
C GLU A 265 -1.45 1.50 0.73
N ILE A 266 -1.50 0.86 -0.45
CA ILE A 266 -2.47 1.19 -1.52
C ILE A 266 -3.21 -0.09 -1.94
N HIS A 267 -4.48 -0.18 -1.55
CA HIS A 267 -5.28 -1.37 -1.78
C HIS A 267 -5.63 -1.56 -3.25
N HIS A 268 -5.68 -2.83 -3.66
CA HIS A 268 -6.08 -3.24 -4.99
C HIS A 268 -7.17 -4.30 -4.90
N LYS A 269 -8.08 -4.29 -5.87
CA LYS A 269 -9.09 -5.35 -6.03
C LYS A 269 -8.54 -6.46 -6.90
N THR A 270 -8.24 -7.60 -6.28
CA THR A 270 -7.61 -8.79 -6.88
C THR A 270 -8.61 -9.92 -7.18
N GLU A 271 -9.87 -9.77 -6.75
CA GLU A 271 -10.98 -10.67 -7.05
C GLU A 271 -11.97 -9.99 -8.01
N PHE A 272 -12.24 -10.62 -9.16
CA PHE A 272 -13.00 -10.01 -10.26
C PHE A 272 -14.51 -10.06 -10.05
N GLY A 273 -15.06 -11.27 -9.84
CA GLY A 273 -16.50 -11.53 -9.97
C GLY A 273 -17.25 -11.70 -8.65
N SER A 274 -16.57 -11.58 -7.52
CA SER A 274 -17.15 -11.67 -6.18
C SER A 274 -16.29 -10.89 -5.17
N ASN A 275 -16.68 -10.89 -3.89
CA ASN A 275 -15.94 -10.21 -2.82
C ASN A 275 -15.78 -11.10 -1.58
N LEU A 276 -15.53 -12.40 -1.79
CA LEU A 276 -15.41 -13.36 -0.68
C LEU A 276 -14.09 -13.21 0.08
N THR A 277 -13.06 -12.66 -0.57
CA THR A 277 -11.76 -12.38 0.07
C THR A 277 -11.71 -11.01 0.77
N GLY A 278 -12.72 -10.17 0.58
CA GLY A 278 -12.69 -8.75 0.96
C GLY A 278 -11.92 -7.85 -0.03
N HIS A 279 -11.23 -8.45 -1.01
CA HIS A 279 -10.44 -7.76 -2.03
C HIS A 279 -11.09 -7.80 -3.42
N GLY A 280 -12.42 -7.85 -3.48
CA GLY A 280 -13.18 -7.92 -4.72
C GLY A 280 -14.34 -6.94 -4.82
N TYR A 281 -15.28 -7.26 -5.72
CA TYR A 281 -16.45 -6.45 -6.07
C TYR A 281 -17.76 -7.24 -5.85
N PRO A 282 -18.90 -6.57 -5.59
CA PRO A 282 -19.11 -5.13 -5.56
C PRO A 282 -18.52 -4.48 -4.32
N ASP A 283 -18.01 -3.25 -4.49
CA ASP A 283 -17.55 -2.38 -3.41
C ASP A 283 -17.75 -0.92 -3.87
N PRO A 284 -18.81 -0.24 -3.42
CA PRO A 284 -19.13 1.12 -3.86
C PRO A 284 -18.12 2.16 -3.35
N ASN A 285 -17.41 1.88 -2.25
CA ASN A 285 -16.52 2.85 -1.59
C ASN A 285 -15.06 2.73 -2.05
N TYR A 286 -14.69 1.60 -2.66
CA TYR A 286 -13.30 1.31 -3.00
C TYR A 286 -12.60 2.42 -3.80
N LEU A 287 -13.24 3.00 -4.83
CA LEU A 287 -12.58 4.02 -5.64
C LEU A 287 -12.28 5.30 -4.85
N ASP A 288 -13.12 5.67 -3.89
CA ASP A 288 -12.88 6.84 -3.04
C ASP A 288 -11.84 6.51 -1.96
N ASN A 289 -11.87 5.31 -1.39
CA ASN A 289 -10.88 4.83 -0.43
C ASN A 289 -9.47 4.80 -1.04
N VAL A 290 -9.30 4.21 -2.23
CA VAL A 290 -7.98 4.12 -2.87
C VAL A 290 -7.46 5.51 -3.30
N LEU A 291 -8.35 6.44 -3.65
CA LEU A 291 -7.96 7.84 -3.89
C LEU A 291 -7.44 8.52 -2.62
N ALA A 292 -8.07 8.27 -1.47
CA ALA A 292 -7.61 8.77 -0.18
C ALA A 292 -6.25 8.14 0.23
N GLU A 293 -6.07 6.85 -0.02
CA GLU A 293 -4.80 6.15 0.21
C GLU A 293 -3.67 6.72 -0.67
N LEU A 294 -3.93 6.90 -1.96
CA LEU A 294 -3.01 7.55 -2.89
C LEU A 294 -2.63 8.96 -2.42
N LEU A 295 -3.61 9.75 -1.99
CA LEU A 295 -3.39 11.09 -1.44
C LEU A 295 -2.53 11.04 -0.18
N ALA A 296 -2.77 10.08 0.72
CA ALA A 296 -1.98 9.86 1.93
C ALA A 296 -0.53 9.44 1.62
N GLN A 297 -0.27 8.86 0.44
CA GLN A 297 1.07 8.60 -0.09
C GLN A 297 1.65 9.79 -0.88
N GLY A 298 0.96 10.92 -0.95
CA GLY A 298 1.41 12.12 -1.67
C GLY A 298 1.21 12.05 -3.18
N VAL A 299 0.31 11.18 -3.66
CA VAL A 299 -0.04 10.99 -5.06
C VAL A 299 -1.45 11.54 -5.29
N SER A 300 -1.56 12.62 -6.04
CA SER A 300 -2.83 13.33 -6.28
C SER A 300 -2.89 13.85 -7.71
N GLU A 301 -4.01 14.44 -8.13
CA GLU A 301 -4.14 15.00 -9.48
C GLU A 301 -3.10 16.08 -9.79
N ALA A 302 -2.62 16.81 -8.79
CA ALA A 302 -1.53 17.78 -8.95
C ALA A 302 -0.19 17.14 -9.36
N THR A 303 -0.12 15.80 -9.37
CA THR A 303 1.06 15.02 -9.77
C THR A 303 0.92 14.35 -11.14
N LEU A 304 -0.23 14.52 -11.82
CA LEU A 304 -0.50 14.00 -13.17
C LEU A 304 0.11 14.86 -14.28
#